data_AF-A0A6L8H918-F1
#
_entry.id   AF-A0A6L8H918-F1
#
_cell.length_a   1.000
_cell.length_b   1.000
_cell.length_c   1.000
_cell.angle_alpha   90.00
_cell.angle_beta   90.00
_cell.angle_gamma   90.00
#
_symmetry.space_group_name_H-M   'P 1'
#
loop_
_entity.id
_entity.type
_entity.pdbx_description
1 polymer ?
#
loop_
_entity_poly.entity_id
_entity_poly.type
_entity_poly.pdbx_seq_one_letter_code
_entity_poly.pdbx_strand_id
1 'polypeptide(L)'
;MQLTDHEKLLLEGASGRAAQLALRIVVRMAGILGARELVPVTSSHIDGCLYHGDGGVEFAERLVELGGRVAVPATLNVGALDLLHPGRVRAGDRRREMALRQMRAYQALGCTPTWTCAPYQAGHRPALGEHVAWGESNAVAFANSVLGARTNRYGDFMDICCALAGRAPRTGLHLGERRRATVVVDTAAIDAGLKRRDIFYPVLG
;
A
#
# COMPACT_ATOMS: atom_id res chain seq x y z
N MET A 1 -1.61 -12.74 19.33
CA MET A 1 -1.30 -11.35 18.95
C MET A 1 -1.13 -10.56 20.23
N GLN A 2 -0.01 -9.85 20.37
CA GLN A 2 0.22 -8.90 21.46
C GLN A 2 -0.26 -7.54 20.95
N LEU A 3 -1.32 -7.01 21.57
CA LEU A 3 -1.91 -5.73 21.21
C LEU A 3 -1.66 -4.72 22.32
N THR A 4 -1.29 -3.51 21.93
CA THR A 4 -1.23 -2.34 22.80
C THR A 4 -2.64 -1.94 23.25
N ASP A 5 -2.76 -1.15 24.31
CA ASP A 5 -4.08 -0.70 24.79
C ASP A 5 -4.78 0.19 23.77
N HIS A 6 -4.03 0.98 22.99
CA HIS A 6 -4.58 1.74 21.87
C HIS A 6 -5.21 0.83 20.79
N GLU A 7 -4.55 -0.28 20.44
CA GLU A 7 -5.08 -1.25 19.48
C GLU A 7 -6.31 -1.99 20.02
N LYS A 8 -6.37 -2.29 21.33
CA LYS A 8 -7.57 -2.85 21.95
C LYS A 8 -8.74 -1.87 21.87
N LEU A 9 -8.52 -0.60 22.20
CA LEU A 9 -9.54 0.46 22.09
C LEU A 9 -10.04 0.63 20.65
N LEU A 10 -9.16 0.56 19.66
CA LEU A 10 -9.54 0.54 18.25
C LEU A 10 -10.45 -0.66 17.91
N LEU A 11 -10.13 -1.86 18.43
CA LEU A 11 -10.98 -3.05 18.26
C LEU A 11 -12.33 -2.95 19.00
N GLU A 12 -12.41 -2.14 20.05
CA GLU A 12 -13.66 -1.82 20.76
C GLU A 12 -14.49 -0.74 20.05
N GLY A 13 -13.92 -0.08 19.03
CA GLY A 13 -14.61 0.91 18.21
C GLY A 13 -14.39 2.36 18.63
N ALA A 14 -13.39 2.65 19.47
CA ALA A 14 -13.09 4.00 19.96
C ALA A 14 -12.80 5.03 18.85
N SER A 15 -12.39 4.57 17.65
CA SER A 15 -12.12 5.42 16.48
C SER A 15 -13.10 5.17 15.33
N GLY A 16 -14.30 4.67 15.64
CA GLY A 16 -15.35 4.42 14.65
C GLY A 16 -15.28 3.04 13.99
N ARG A 17 -16.37 2.69 13.29
CA ARG A 17 -16.61 1.33 12.80
C ARG A 17 -15.68 0.93 11.67
N ALA A 18 -15.28 1.87 10.81
CA ALA A 18 -14.33 1.60 9.72
C ALA A 18 -12.94 1.26 10.26
N ALA A 19 -12.41 2.04 11.22
CA ALA A 19 -11.12 1.77 11.85
C ALA A 19 -11.13 0.45 12.64
N GLN A 20 -12.25 0.14 13.32
CA GLN A 20 -12.45 -1.14 13.99
C GLN A 20 -12.41 -2.32 13.01
N LEU A 21 -13.14 -2.23 11.89
CA LEU A 21 -13.14 -3.26 10.84
C LEU A 21 -11.74 -3.43 10.24
N ALA A 22 -11.08 -2.32 9.92
CA ALA A 22 -9.74 -2.29 9.38
C ALA A 22 -8.74 -2.98 10.33
N LEU A 23 -8.73 -2.62 11.62
CA LEU A 23 -7.81 -3.23 12.58
C LEU A 23 -8.12 -4.72 12.79
N ARG A 24 -9.39 -5.15 12.76
CA ARG A 24 -9.74 -6.58 12.79
C ARG A 24 -9.13 -7.35 11.63
N ILE A 25 -9.19 -6.78 10.41
CA ILE A 25 -8.55 -7.36 9.22
C ILE A 25 -7.03 -7.40 9.42
N VAL A 26 -6.42 -6.29 9.86
CA VAL A 26 -4.97 -6.20 10.10
C VAL A 26 -4.51 -7.25 11.11
N VAL A 27 -5.22 -7.42 12.23
CA VAL A 27 -4.91 -8.42 13.26
C VAL A 27 -5.04 -9.84 12.71
N ARG A 28 -6.07 -10.13 11.92
CA ARG A 28 -6.25 -11.45 11.31
C ARG A 28 -5.13 -11.77 10.32
N MET A 29 -4.80 -10.81 9.46
CA MET A 29 -3.71 -10.93 8.49
C MET A 29 -2.36 -11.03 9.17
N ALA A 30 -2.14 -10.30 10.26
CA ALA A 30 -0.93 -10.42 11.06
C ALA A 30 -0.75 -11.84 11.61
N GLY A 31 -1.82 -12.49 12.06
CA GLY A 31 -1.79 -13.91 12.45
C GLY A 31 -1.42 -14.84 11.30
N ILE A 32 -2.00 -14.64 10.11
CA ILE A 32 -1.69 -15.42 8.90
C ILE A 32 -0.22 -15.25 8.49
N LEU A 33 0.31 -14.03 8.58
CA LEU A 33 1.70 -13.69 8.22
C LEU A 33 2.71 -14.02 9.33
N GLY A 34 2.28 -14.66 10.42
CA GLY A 34 3.11 -15.05 11.55
C GLY A 34 3.65 -13.89 12.40
N ALA A 35 3.06 -12.69 12.28
CA ALA A 35 3.40 -11.55 13.11
C ALA A 35 2.87 -11.75 14.54
N ARG A 36 3.69 -11.45 15.54
CA ARG A 36 3.30 -11.52 16.96
C ARG A 36 2.69 -10.22 17.48
N GLU A 37 3.07 -9.11 16.85
CA GLU A 37 2.70 -7.75 17.21
C GLU A 37 2.47 -6.92 15.93
N LEU A 38 1.87 -5.75 16.10
CA LEU A 38 1.74 -4.75 15.05
C LEU A 38 2.80 -3.66 15.22
N VAL A 39 2.95 -2.83 14.20
CA VAL A 39 3.86 -1.68 14.22
C VAL A 39 3.12 -0.43 13.74
N PRO A 40 3.28 0.74 14.41
CA PRO A 40 2.79 2.00 13.89
C PRO A 40 3.38 2.27 12.51
N VAL A 41 2.54 2.69 11.57
CA VAL A 41 2.99 3.18 10.26
C VAL A 41 2.86 4.70 10.20
N THR A 42 3.78 5.37 9.51
CA THR A 42 3.77 6.83 9.36
C THR A 42 3.01 7.29 8.11
N SER A 43 2.87 6.41 7.11
CA SER A 43 2.10 6.68 5.90
C SER A 43 1.68 5.40 5.19
N SER A 44 0.82 5.54 4.19
CA SER A 44 0.42 4.46 3.30
C SER A 44 0.40 4.90 1.83
N HIS A 45 0.54 3.93 0.93
CA HIS A 45 0.28 4.11 -0.51
C HIS A 45 -0.67 3.00 -0.95
N ILE A 46 -1.87 3.39 -1.36
CA ILE A 46 -3.00 2.50 -1.61
C ILE A 46 -2.90 1.96 -3.03
N ASP A 47 -2.60 0.67 -3.15
CA ASP A 47 -2.52 -0.11 -4.38
C ASP A 47 -3.90 -0.52 -4.89
N GLY A 48 -4.86 -0.75 -3.98
CA GLY A 48 -6.23 -1.20 -4.28
C GLY A 48 -7.11 -0.24 -5.09
N CYS A 49 -6.53 0.76 -5.77
CA CYS A 49 -7.16 1.75 -6.65
C CYS A 49 -7.50 1.22 -8.05
N LEU A 50 -6.94 0.07 -8.43
CA LEU A 50 -7.21 -0.57 -9.72
C LEU A 50 -8.49 -1.43 -9.66
N TYR A 51 -9.39 -1.20 -10.62
CA TYR A 51 -10.62 -1.97 -10.74
C TYR A 51 -10.35 -3.38 -11.29
N HIS A 52 -10.31 -4.35 -10.38
CA HIS A 52 -10.21 -5.79 -10.69
C HIS A 52 -11.53 -6.54 -10.55
N GLY A 53 -12.57 -5.90 -10.02
CA GLY A 53 -13.90 -6.48 -9.83
C GLY A 53 -14.73 -5.68 -8.84
N ASP A 54 -16.01 -6.00 -8.77
CA ASP A 54 -17.01 -5.21 -8.04
C ASP A 54 -16.74 -5.20 -6.53
N GLY A 55 -16.25 -6.32 -5.98
CA GLY A 55 -15.94 -6.44 -4.54
C GLY A 55 -14.92 -5.43 -4.04
N GLY A 56 -13.95 -4.99 -4.87
CA GLY A 56 -13.00 -3.95 -4.46
C GLY A 56 -13.62 -2.56 -4.40
N VAL A 57 -14.67 -2.32 -5.19
CA VAL A 57 -15.44 -1.06 -5.17
C VAL A 57 -16.34 -1.03 -3.94
N GLU A 58 -17.10 -2.11 -3.75
CA GLU A 58 -18.02 -2.26 -2.62
C GLU A 58 -17.27 -2.24 -1.28
N PHE A 59 -16.06 -2.81 -1.22
CA PHE A 59 -15.23 -2.73 0.00
C PHE A 59 -14.86 -1.29 0.33
N ALA A 60 -14.39 -0.50 -0.64
CA ALA A 60 -14.02 0.90 -0.42
C ALA A 60 -15.24 1.74 -0.02
N GLU A 61 -16.37 1.57 -0.71
CA GLU A 61 -17.63 2.26 -0.38
C GLU A 61 -18.14 1.86 1.00
N ARG A 62 -18.03 0.58 1.37
CA ARG A 62 -18.42 0.11 2.70
C ARG A 62 -17.61 0.78 3.80
N LEU A 63 -16.31 0.99 3.59
CA LEU A 63 -15.48 1.74 4.53
C LEU A 63 -15.95 3.20 4.66
N VAL A 64 -16.38 3.83 3.56
CA VAL A 64 -16.95 5.19 3.57
C VAL A 64 -18.27 5.23 4.35
N GLU A 65 -19.19 4.30 4.08
CA GLU A 65 -20.47 4.19 4.81
C GLU A 65 -20.28 4.01 6.33
N LEU A 66 -19.21 3.31 6.72
CA LEU A 66 -18.82 3.12 8.11
C LEU A 66 -18.15 4.36 8.74
N GLY A 67 -18.09 5.48 8.02
CA GLY A 67 -17.51 6.75 8.48
C GLY A 67 -15.99 6.79 8.39
N GLY A 68 -15.37 6.00 7.50
CA GLY A 68 -13.93 5.84 7.43
C GLY A 68 -13.17 7.12 7.11
N ARG A 69 -12.06 7.31 7.84
CA ARG A 69 -11.04 8.34 7.61
C ARG A 69 -9.68 7.74 7.89
N VAL A 70 -8.74 7.91 6.96
CA VAL A 70 -7.36 7.45 7.16
C VAL A 70 -6.74 8.13 8.39
N ALA A 71 -6.07 7.34 9.23
CA ALA A 71 -5.42 7.82 10.44
C ALA A 71 -4.00 8.35 10.16
N VAL A 72 -3.44 8.00 9.01
CA VAL A 72 -2.11 8.41 8.54
C VAL A 72 -2.20 8.94 7.11
N PRO A 73 -1.28 9.81 6.66
CA PRO A 73 -1.23 10.25 5.26
C PRO A 73 -1.20 9.06 4.31
N ALA A 74 -2.15 9.03 3.38
CA ALA A 74 -2.31 7.94 2.42
C ALA A 74 -2.42 8.50 1.00
N THR A 75 -1.53 8.07 0.11
CA THR A 75 -1.55 8.46 -1.31
C THR A 75 -2.17 7.35 -2.16
N LEU A 76 -2.70 7.70 -3.33
CA LEU A 76 -3.38 6.76 -4.23
C LEU A 76 -2.50 6.36 -5.42
N ASN A 77 -2.40 5.05 -5.66
CA ASN A 77 -1.81 4.49 -6.87
C ASN A 77 -2.66 4.87 -8.11
N VAL A 78 -2.21 4.50 -9.30
CA VAL A 78 -2.95 4.63 -10.55
C VAL A 78 -4.37 4.06 -10.41
N GLY A 79 -5.33 4.78 -10.98
CA GLY A 79 -6.69 4.27 -11.17
C GLY A 79 -6.79 3.48 -12.48
N ALA A 80 -7.95 2.85 -12.71
CA ALA A 80 -8.22 2.13 -13.95
C ALA A 80 -8.60 3.03 -15.15
N LEU A 81 -8.60 4.36 -14.97
CA LEU A 81 -9.09 5.34 -15.94
C LEU A 81 -8.07 6.44 -16.20
N ASP A 82 -8.01 6.90 -17.44
CA ASP A 82 -7.34 8.16 -17.80
C ASP A 82 -8.32 9.31 -17.57
N LEU A 83 -8.10 10.08 -16.50
CA LEU A 83 -8.93 11.23 -16.15
C LEU A 83 -8.69 12.44 -17.05
N LEU A 84 -7.55 12.52 -17.76
CA LEU A 84 -7.19 13.63 -18.64
C LEU A 84 -7.67 13.39 -20.07
N HIS A 85 -7.72 12.13 -20.51
CA HIS A 85 -8.16 11.75 -21.85
C HIS A 85 -9.31 10.72 -21.80
N PRO A 86 -10.53 11.15 -21.41
CA PRO A 86 -11.70 10.28 -21.43
C PRO A 86 -11.87 9.63 -22.82
N GLY A 87 -11.97 8.31 -22.85
CA GLY A 87 -12.12 7.53 -24.10
C GLY A 87 -10.87 6.79 -24.58
N ARG A 88 -9.68 7.07 -24.02
CA ARG A 88 -8.48 6.25 -24.29
C ARG A 88 -8.59 4.85 -23.71
N VAL A 89 -9.16 4.75 -22.50
CA VAL A 89 -9.39 3.45 -21.85
C VAL A 89 -10.61 2.78 -22.49
N ARG A 90 -10.35 1.69 -23.21
CA ARG A 90 -11.36 0.84 -23.87
C ARG A 90 -12.09 -0.05 -22.85
N ALA A 91 -12.77 0.56 -21.89
CA ALA A 91 -13.63 -0.10 -20.91
C ALA A 91 -15.10 0.06 -21.30
N GLY A 92 -15.95 -0.94 -21.06
CA GLY A 92 -17.41 -0.76 -21.18
C GLY A 92 -17.97 0.19 -20.11
N ASP A 93 -19.18 0.71 -20.29
CA ASP A 93 -19.79 1.71 -19.41
C ASP A 93 -19.79 1.29 -17.93
N ARG A 94 -20.24 0.06 -17.64
CA ARG A 94 -20.23 -0.49 -16.29
C ARG A 94 -18.84 -0.47 -15.64
N ARG A 95 -17.80 -0.86 -16.39
CA ARG A 95 -16.41 -0.88 -15.87
C ARG A 95 -15.92 0.55 -15.59
N ARG A 96 -16.26 1.51 -16.46
CA ARG A 96 -15.93 2.92 -16.23
C ARG A 96 -16.61 3.47 -14.99
N GLU A 97 -17.90 3.20 -14.83
CA GLU A 97 -18.68 3.63 -13.67
C GLU A 97 -18.10 3.05 -12.36
N MET A 98 -17.84 1.74 -12.34
CA MET A 98 -17.27 1.06 -11.18
C MET A 98 -15.89 1.58 -10.81
N ALA A 99 -15.02 1.82 -11.79
CA ALA A 99 -13.71 2.42 -11.54
C ALA A 99 -13.82 3.84 -10.98
N LEU A 100 -14.71 4.69 -11.51
CA LEU A 100 -14.94 6.04 -10.98
C LEU A 100 -15.45 6.00 -9.53
N ARG A 101 -16.39 5.09 -9.23
CA ARG A 101 -16.91 4.89 -7.86
C ARG A 101 -15.78 4.52 -6.90
N GLN A 102 -14.91 3.58 -7.29
CA GLN A 102 -13.77 3.17 -6.47
C GLN A 102 -12.80 4.33 -6.19
N MET A 103 -12.43 5.08 -7.23
CA MET A 103 -11.56 6.25 -7.10
C MET A 103 -12.14 7.28 -6.13
N ARG A 104 -13.44 7.59 -6.29
CA ARG A 104 -14.16 8.53 -5.41
C ARG A 104 -14.27 8.02 -3.97
N ALA A 105 -14.49 6.73 -3.77
CA ALA A 105 -14.58 6.14 -2.44
C ALA A 105 -13.25 6.30 -1.68
N TYR A 106 -12.11 6.02 -2.31
CA TYR A 106 -10.81 6.21 -1.65
C TYR A 106 -10.47 7.68 -1.37
N GLN A 107 -10.84 8.61 -2.26
CA GLN A 107 -10.75 10.04 -1.98
C GLN A 107 -11.66 10.43 -0.80
N ALA A 108 -12.88 9.88 -0.75
CA ALA A 108 -13.82 10.12 0.34
C ALA A 108 -13.32 9.57 1.69
N LEU A 109 -12.45 8.55 1.70
CA LEU A 109 -11.75 8.08 2.91
C LEU A 109 -10.64 9.04 3.38
N GLY A 110 -10.35 10.11 2.63
CA GLY A 110 -9.33 11.11 2.95
C GLY A 110 -7.96 10.83 2.32
N CYS A 111 -7.87 9.92 1.36
CA CYS A 111 -6.63 9.66 0.65
C CYS A 111 -6.31 10.77 -0.35
N THR A 112 -5.03 11.10 -0.50
CA THR A 112 -4.53 12.09 -1.45
C THR A 112 -4.35 11.47 -2.85
N PRO A 113 -5.04 11.98 -3.87
CA PRO A 113 -4.95 11.44 -5.23
C PRO A 113 -3.62 11.83 -5.89
N THR A 114 -2.67 10.90 -5.95
CA THR A 114 -1.41 11.06 -6.71
C THR A 114 -1.45 10.37 -8.07
N TRP A 115 -2.33 9.38 -8.24
CA TRP A 115 -2.56 8.63 -9.48
C TRP A 115 -1.27 8.14 -10.16
N THR A 116 -0.33 7.65 -9.35
CA THR A 116 0.95 7.09 -9.82
C THR A 116 1.36 5.95 -8.91
N CYS A 117 1.93 4.91 -9.50
CA CYS A 117 2.56 3.81 -8.76
C CYS A 117 3.91 4.20 -8.17
N ALA A 118 4.47 5.34 -8.58
CA ALA A 118 5.74 5.86 -8.11
C ALA A 118 5.51 7.09 -7.20
N PRO A 119 4.93 6.93 -6.00
CA PRO A 119 4.59 8.06 -5.11
C PRO A 119 5.82 8.87 -4.68
N TYR A 120 7.00 8.25 -4.69
CA TYR A 120 8.28 8.90 -4.42
C TYR A 120 8.70 9.92 -5.49
N GLN A 121 8.18 9.81 -6.72
CA GLN A 121 8.35 10.85 -7.75
C GLN A 121 7.39 12.02 -7.53
N ALA A 122 6.26 11.77 -6.86
CA ALA A 122 5.28 12.77 -6.46
C ALA A 122 5.60 13.43 -5.10
N GLY A 123 6.80 13.21 -4.54
CA GLY A 123 7.28 13.85 -3.32
C GLY A 123 7.02 13.08 -2.02
N HIS A 124 6.28 11.98 -2.05
CA HIS A 124 6.03 11.16 -0.86
C HIS A 124 7.24 10.27 -0.57
N ARG A 125 8.10 10.66 0.38
CA ARG A 125 9.40 10.01 0.62
C ARG A 125 9.63 9.81 2.14
N PRO A 126 9.28 8.64 2.70
CA PRO A 126 9.49 8.33 4.11
C PRO A 126 10.98 8.30 4.46
N ALA A 127 11.28 8.60 5.72
CA ALA A 127 12.65 8.65 6.21
C ALA A 127 13.23 7.25 6.47
N LEU A 128 14.55 7.19 6.56
CA LEU A 128 15.29 5.97 6.86
C LEU A 128 14.76 5.32 8.16
N GLY A 129 14.37 4.05 8.07
CA GLY A 129 13.90 3.26 9.19
C GLY A 129 12.43 3.42 9.54
N GLU A 130 11.70 4.38 8.93
CA GLU A 130 10.27 4.53 9.16
C GLU A 130 9.49 3.32 8.67
N HIS A 131 8.46 2.93 9.42
CA HIS A 131 7.53 1.89 9.00
C HIS A 131 6.39 2.52 8.19
N VAL A 132 6.12 1.99 7.00
CA VAL A 132 5.02 2.46 6.14
C VAL A 132 4.19 1.27 5.64
N ALA A 133 2.98 1.56 5.18
CA ALA A 133 2.08 0.60 4.56
C ALA A 133 1.95 0.86 3.05
N TRP A 134 3.04 0.66 2.31
CA TRP A 134 3.05 0.79 0.85
C TRP A 134 2.98 -0.61 0.25
N GLY A 135 1.90 -0.94 -0.45
CA GLY A 135 1.67 -2.28 -1.00
C GLY A 135 2.16 -2.50 -2.44
N GLU A 136 2.27 -1.40 -3.20
CA GLU A 136 2.58 -1.42 -4.64
C GLU A 136 4.00 -1.93 -4.94
N SER A 137 4.15 -2.67 -6.03
CA SER A 137 5.36 -3.41 -6.43
C SER A 137 6.67 -2.58 -6.44
N ASN A 138 6.73 -1.50 -7.21
CA ASN A 138 7.93 -0.67 -7.32
C ASN A 138 8.13 0.19 -6.07
N ALA A 139 7.04 0.63 -5.44
CA ALA A 139 7.05 1.49 -4.28
C ALA A 139 7.63 0.74 -3.07
N VAL A 140 7.30 -0.54 -2.92
CA VAL A 140 7.90 -1.44 -1.91
C VAL A 140 9.40 -1.56 -2.12
N ALA A 141 9.85 -1.81 -3.35
CA ALA A 141 11.27 -1.95 -3.66
C ALA A 141 12.04 -0.66 -3.40
N PHE A 142 11.51 0.48 -3.88
CA PHE A 142 12.14 1.78 -3.70
C PHE A 142 12.19 2.21 -2.23
N ALA A 143 11.08 2.03 -1.48
CA ALA A 143 11.03 2.36 -0.06
C ALA A 143 12.05 1.55 0.76
N ASN A 144 12.15 0.24 0.53
CA ASN A 144 13.06 -0.62 1.29
C ASN A 144 14.53 -0.46 0.90
N SER A 145 14.83 -0.32 -0.39
CA SER A 145 16.20 -0.39 -0.93
C SER A 145 16.85 0.96 -1.12
N VAL A 146 16.07 1.99 -1.53
CA VAL A 146 16.61 3.33 -1.82
C VAL A 146 16.43 4.26 -0.62
N LEU A 147 15.22 4.30 -0.04
CA LEU A 147 14.95 5.18 1.12
C LEU A 147 15.34 4.54 2.45
N GLY A 148 15.40 3.21 2.50
CA GLY A 148 15.64 2.46 3.73
C GLY A 148 14.48 2.52 4.73
N ALA A 149 13.30 2.97 4.31
CA ALA A 149 12.05 2.78 5.01
C ALA A 149 11.68 1.28 5.03
N ARG A 150 10.64 0.92 5.78
CA ARG A 150 10.29 -0.47 6.08
C ARG A 150 8.84 -0.72 5.68
N THR A 151 8.64 -1.58 4.69
CA THR A 151 7.30 -1.98 4.24
C THR A 151 7.34 -3.38 3.64
N ASN A 152 6.21 -4.09 3.68
CA ASN A 152 6.04 -5.34 2.96
C ASN A 152 5.22 -5.12 1.69
N ARG A 153 5.24 -6.12 0.80
CA ARG A 153 4.20 -6.25 -0.21
C ARG A 153 2.92 -6.72 0.47
N TYR A 154 1.92 -5.86 0.51
CA TYR A 154 0.60 -6.19 1.03
C TYR A 154 -0.31 -6.63 -0.11
N GLY A 155 -1.31 -7.46 0.19
CA GLY A 155 -2.40 -7.67 -0.75
C GLY A 155 -3.32 -6.44 -0.79
N ASP A 156 -4.08 -6.31 -1.88
CA ASP A 156 -5.15 -5.32 -2.00
C ASP A 156 -6.04 -5.35 -0.74
N PHE A 157 -6.58 -4.18 -0.39
CA PHE A 157 -7.39 -3.90 0.81
C PHE A 157 -6.61 -3.81 2.13
N MET A 158 -5.48 -4.50 2.25
CA MET A 158 -4.69 -4.48 3.47
C MET A 158 -4.01 -3.12 3.69
N ASP A 159 -3.55 -2.49 2.61
CA ASP A 159 -2.97 -1.14 2.61
C ASP A 159 -3.91 -0.07 3.19
N ILE A 160 -5.16 -0.01 2.73
CA ILE A 160 -6.17 0.92 3.24
C ILE A 160 -6.58 0.55 4.67
N CYS A 161 -6.62 -0.73 5.02
CA CYS A 161 -6.85 -1.13 6.41
C CYS A 161 -5.70 -0.65 7.31
N CYS A 162 -4.45 -0.76 6.87
CA CYS A 162 -3.30 -0.22 7.58
C CYS A 162 -3.38 1.29 7.71
N ALA A 163 -3.83 2.00 6.67
CA ALA A 163 -4.00 3.46 6.69
C ALA A 163 -5.10 3.92 7.66
N LEU A 164 -6.25 3.23 7.69
CA LEU A 164 -7.35 3.49 8.61
C LEU A 164 -6.99 3.17 10.07
N ALA A 165 -6.22 2.10 10.29
CA ALA A 165 -5.81 1.69 11.63
C ALA A 165 -4.52 2.36 12.12
N GLY A 166 -3.72 2.94 11.23
CA GLY A 166 -2.37 3.43 11.54
C GLY A 166 -1.42 2.31 11.99
N ARG A 167 -1.66 1.07 11.55
CA ARG A 167 -0.95 -0.13 12.00
C ARG A 167 -0.73 -1.13 10.87
N ALA A 168 0.45 -1.75 10.83
CA ALA A 168 0.76 -2.86 9.95
C ALA A 168 1.28 -4.08 10.74
N PRO A 169 1.18 -5.31 10.20
CA PRO A 169 1.79 -6.49 10.81
C PRO A 169 3.31 -6.35 10.90
N ARG A 170 3.90 -6.53 12.09
CA ARG A 170 5.35 -6.50 12.25
C ARG A 170 5.97 -7.83 11.85
N THR A 171 6.19 -8.00 10.56
CA THR A 171 6.78 -9.20 9.95
C THR A 171 7.53 -8.83 8.67
N GLY A 172 8.16 -9.81 8.02
CA GLY A 172 8.85 -9.61 6.75
C GLY A 172 9.91 -8.50 6.85
N LEU A 173 9.91 -7.58 5.89
CA LEU A 173 10.89 -6.50 5.76
C LEU A 173 10.73 -5.39 6.81
N HIS A 174 9.70 -5.43 7.66
CA HIS A 174 9.70 -4.60 8.87
C HIS A 174 10.77 -5.02 9.88
N LEU A 175 11.17 -6.29 9.86
CA LEU A 175 12.14 -6.88 10.78
C LEU A 175 13.56 -6.71 10.22
N GLY A 176 14.48 -6.16 11.02
CA GLY A 176 15.84 -5.84 10.56
C GLY A 176 16.63 -7.08 10.14
N GLU A 177 16.46 -8.18 10.87
CA GLU A 177 17.07 -9.47 10.59
C GLU A 177 16.62 -10.08 9.25
N ARG A 178 15.41 -9.73 8.78
CA ARG A 178 14.86 -10.20 7.49
C ARG A 178 15.20 -9.31 6.30
N ARG A 179 16.02 -8.27 6.49
CA ARG A 179 16.48 -7.37 5.42
C ARG A 179 17.87 -7.70 4.90
N ARG A 180 18.53 -8.73 5.45
CA ARG A 180 19.84 -9.16 4.99
C ARG A 180 19.71 -9.88 3.66
N ALA A 181 20.54 -9.50 2.68
CA ALA A 181 20.61 -10.20 1.40
C ALA A 181 21.02 -11.66 1.64
N THR A 182 20.28 -12.59 1.04
CA THR A 182 20.59 -14.03 1.05
C THR A 182 21.16 -14.51 -0.27
N VAL A 183 21.15 -13.65 -1.30
CA VAL A 183 21.67 -13.91 -2.64
C VAL A 183 22.55 -12.74 -3.04
N VAL A 184 23.71 -13.04 -3.62
CA VAL A 184 24.62 -12.06 -4.23
C VAL A 184 24.69 -12.36 -5.71
N VAL A 185 24.31 -11.40 -6.55
CA VAL A 185 24.46 -11.48 -8.00
C VAL A 185 25.70 -10.69 -8.39
N ASP A 186 26.78 -11.38 -8.70
CA ASP A 186 28.02 -10.75 -9.17
C ASP A 186 27.91 -10.44 -10.66
N THR A 187 27.91 -9.16 -10.99
CA THR A 187 27.88 -8.67 -12.38
C THR A 187 29.23 -8.12 -12.82
N ALA A 188 30.33 -8.32 -12.07
CA ALA A 188 31.64 -7.75 -12.35
C ALA A 188 32.15 -8.04 -13.77
N ALA A 189 31.88 -9.25 -14.29
CA ALA A 189 32.27 -9.67 -15.64
C ALA A 189 31.41 -9.04 -16.77
N ILE A 190 30.30 -8.38 -16.43
CA ILE A 190 29.44 -7.72 -17.43
C ILE A 190 30.01 -6.33 -17.75
N ASP A 191 30.11 -6.04 -19.05
CA ASP A 191 30.59 -4.77 -19.60
C ASP A 191 29.91 -3.55 -18.96
N ALA A 192 30.71 -2.53 -18.61
CA ALA A 192 30.23 -1.32 -17.98
C ALA A 192 29.38 -0.45 -18.92
N GLY A 193 29.64 -0.51 -20.23
CA GLY A 193 28.80 0.13 -21.24
C GLY A 193 27.40 -0.46 -21.25
N LEU A 194 27.29 -1.79 -21.20
CA LEU A 194 26.00 -2.49 -21.11
C LEU A 194 25.24 -2.11 -19.83
N LYS A 195 25.91 -2.06 -18.66
CA LYS A 195 25.29 -1.68 -17.38
C LYS A 195 24.69 -0.27 -17.36
N ARG A 196 25.17 0.63 -18.21
CA ARG A 196 24.64 2.01 -18.34
C ARG A 196 23.43 2.10 -19.26
N ARG A 197 23.07 1.04 -19.97
CA ARG A 197 21.89 1.03 -20.84
C ARG A 197 20.63 0.72 -20.03
N ASP A 198 19.54 1.39 -20.35
CA ASP A 198 18.24 1.21 -19.68
C ASP A 198 17.72 -0.23 -19.75
N ILE A 199 18.19 -1.03 -20.72
CA ILE A 199 17.79 -2.43 -20.90
C ILE A 199 18.47 -3.39 -19.92
N PHE A 200 19.54 -2.97 -19.23
CA PHE A 200 20.32 -3.88 -18.40
C PHE A 200 19.52 -4.44 -17.22
N TYR A 201 18.94 -3.57 -16.39
CA TYR A 201 18.21 -3.99 -15.19
C TYR A 201 16.92 -4.78 -15.48
N PRO A 202 16.09 -4.40 -16.49
CA PRO A 202 14.94 -5.22 -16.87
C PRO A 202 15.30 -6.64 -17.32
N VAL A 203 16.48 -6.85 -17.92
CA VAL A 203 16.96 -8.18 -18.33
C VAL A 203 17.58 -8.95 -17.17
N LEU A 204 18.25 -8.25 -16.24
CA LEU A 204 18.87 -8.86 -15.07
C LEU A 204 17.82 -9.47 -14.11
N GLY A 205 16.66 -8.82 -13.99
CA GLY A 205 15.59 -9.19 -13.07
C GLY A 205 15.54 -8.32 -11.82
#